data_AF-A0A1A7ZM25-F1
#
_entry.id   AF-A0A1A7ZM25-F1
#
_cell.length_a   1.000
_cell.length_b   1.000
_cell.length_c   1.000
_cell.angle_alpha   90.00
_cell.angle_beta   90.00
_cell.angle_gamma   90.00
#
_symmetry.space_group_name_H-M   'P 1'
#
loop_
_entity.id
_entity.type
_entity.pdbx_description
1 polymer ?
#
loop_
_entity_poly.entity_id
_entity_poly.type
_entity_poly.pdbx_seq_one_letter_code
_entity_poly.pdbx_strand_id
1 'polypeptide(L)'
;MPVLWSVRPLYSNLSGSAKSHRPPVELGLLVGSNTSNPNSRCSLPCSVTFNHKTFSTEALLDSGCERNILDQAVIQQLNIPTVLLPSPIKVSSLDGSDLTTITHRTAPVNLLVSGNHHEVVSFFVFPSPQSPVVLGHEWLITHNPHLDWRTGSIVAWSPFCLSHCLLSAPLPVRKA
;
A
#
# COMPACT_ATOMS: atom_id res chain seq x y z
N MET A 1 48.94 -1.09 17.76
CA MET A 1 48.96 -1.64 19.13
C MET A 1 47.65 -2.34 19.39
N PRO A 2 47.58 -3.69 19.27
CA PRO A 2 46.39 -4.45 19.58
C PRO A 2 46.42 -4.84 21.06
N VAL A 3 45.32 -4.63 21.78
CA VAL A 3 45.15 -5.16 23.13
C VAL A 3 44.12 -6.28 23.07
N LEU A 4 44.64 -7.52 23.13
CA LEU A 4 43.91 -8.71 23.53
C LEU A 4 43.71 -8.69 25.05
N TRP A 5 42.53 -9.09 25.52
CA TRP A 5 42.22 -9.96 26.68
C TRP A 5 40.73 -9.74 27.06
N SER A 6 39.90 -10.67 27.53
CA SER A 6 39.88 -12.13 27.69
C SER A 6 38.42 -12.56 27.82
N VAL A 7 38.07 -13.73 27.28
CA VAL A 7 36.80 -14.40 27.58
C VAL A 7 36.95 -15.15 28.90
N ARG A 8 36.03 -14.95 29.86
CA ARG A 8 35.37 -16.03 30.62
C ARG A 8 34.15 -15.51 31.40
N PRO A 9 33.16 -16.38 31.64
CA PRO A 9 31.76 -16.00 31.79
C PRO A 9 31.38 -15.78 33.25
N LEU A 10 30.49 -14.82 33.49
CA LEU A 10 29.65 -14.84 34.69
C LEU A 10 28.23 -15.20 34.23
N TYR A 11 27.88 -16.47 34.41
CA TYR A 11 26.49 -16.89 34.51
C TYR A 11 25.89 -16.21 35.74
N SER A 12 25.19 -15.11 35.52
CA SER A 12 24.16 -14.64 36.44
C SER A 12 22.82 -15.01 35.83
N ASN A 13 22.14 -15.96 36.47
CA ASN A 13 20.74 -16.27 36.24
C ASN A 13 19.90 -14.99 36.42
N LEU A 14 19.63 -14.29 35.32
CA LEU A 14 18.54 -13.34 35.25
C LEU A 14 17.33 -14.13 34.76
N SER A 15 16.38 -14.34 35.67
CA SER A 15 15.06 -14.85 35.37
C SER A 15 14.53 -14.15 34.11
N GLY A 16 14.29 -14.91 33.06
CA GLY A 16 13.85 -14.41 31.77
C GLY A 16 12.65 -13.50 31.95
N SER A 17 12.87 -12.19 31.78
CA SER A 17 11.79 -11.25 31.55
C SER A 17 11.16 -11.69 30.22
N ALA A 18 9.93 -12.18 30.31
CA ALA A 18 9.15 -12.59 29.16
C ALA A 18 9.26 -11.49 28.09
N LYS A 19 9.78 -11.85 26.91
CA LYS A 19 9.60 -11.00 25.73
C LYS A 19 8.10 -10.75 25.65
N SER A 20 7.69 -9.51 25.86
CA SER A 20 6.29 -9.09 25.70
C SER A 20 5.82 -9.66 24.36
N HIS A 21 4.91 -10.63 24.43
CA HIS A 21 4.21 -11.11 23.25
C HIS A 21 3.46 -9.91 22.69
N ARG A 22 4.04 -9.29 21.66
CA ARG A 22 3.26 -8.38 20.83
C ARG A 22 2.13 -9.24 20.26
N PRO A 23 0.88 -8.76 20.29
CA PRO A 23 -0.20 -9.49 19.67
C PRO A 23 0.16 -9.72 18.19
N PRO A 24 -0.17 -10.89 17.61
CA PRO A 24 0.03 -11.14 16.20
C PRO A 24 -0.59 -10.00 15.39
N VAL A 25 0.10 -9.53 14.35
CA VAL A 25 -0.50 -8.59 13.40
C VAL A 25 -1.62 -9.34 12.69
N GLU A 26 -2.87 -8.96 12.93
CA GLU A 26 -4.03 -9.59 12.32
C GLU A 26 -4.07 -9.32 10.81
N LEU A 27 -4.46 -10.33 10.03
CA LEU A 27 -4.59 -10.21 8.58
C LEU A 27 -5.58 -9.08 8.24
N GLY A 28 -5.15 -8.09 7.45
CA GLY A 28 -5.97 -6.94 7.04
C GLY A 28 -5.79 -5.68 7.88
N LEU A 29 -4.97 -5.72 8.95
CA LEU A 29 -4.49 -4.54 9.66
C LEU A 29 -3.13 -4.12 9.07
N LEU A 30 -3.14 -3.04 8.28
CA LEU A 30 -1.92 -2.31 7.97
C LEU A 30 -1.50 -1.58 9.25
N VAL A 31 -0.25 -1.75 9.67
CA VAL A 31 0.27 -1.25 10.95
C VAL A 31 -0.02 0.26 11.09
N GLY A 32 -0.72 0.65 12.15
CA GLY A 32 -0.87 2.06 12.55
C GLY A 32 -2.25 2.71 12.39
N SER A 33 -3.31 1.97 12.07
CA SER A 33 -4.67 2.51 12.03
C SER A 33 -5.18 2.86 13.44
N ASN A 34 -4.90 4.08 13.89
CA ASN A 34 -5.55 4.66 15.06
C ASN A 34 -6.89 5.25 14.61
N THR A 35 -8.01 4.58 14.91
CA THR A 35 -9.38 5.00 14.53
C THR A 35 -9.78 6.36 15.10
N SER A 36 -8.97 6.93 16.00
CA SER A 36 -9.16 8.23 16.64
C SER A 36 -8.64 9.43 15.85
N ASN A 37 -7.82 9.23 14.80
CA ASN A 37 -7.34 10.34 13.98
C ASN A 37 -7.28 9.96 12.48
N PRO A 38 -8.24 10.41 11.66
CA PRO A 38 -8.26 10.12 10.23
C PRO A 38 -7.05 10.70 9.47
N ASN A 39 -6.34 11.69 10.04
CA ASN A 39 -5.15 12.30 9.44
C ASN A 39 -3.84 11.54 9.74
N SER A 40 -3.90 10.37 10.37
CA SER A 40 -2.69 9.60 10.73
C SER A 40 -2.07 8.84 9.55
N ARG A 41 -2.76 8.74 8.41
CA ARG A 41 -2.33 7.96 7.24
C ARG A 41 -2.24 8.86 6.02
N CYS A 42 -1.17 8.71 5.23
CA CYS A 42 -1.02 9.42 3.97
C CYS A 42 -1.84 8.71 2.89
N SER A 43 -2.95 9.31 2.48
CA SER A 43 -3.81 8.79 1.42
C SER A 43 -4.12 9.85 0.38
N LEU A 44 -4.48 9.40 -0.82
CA LEU A 44 -4.90 10.26 -1.91
C LEU A 44 -6.27 9.81 -2.45
N PRO A 45 -7.17 10.73 -2.80
CA PRO A 45 -8.40 10.39 -3.49
C PRO A 45 -8.10 9.64 -4.78
N CYS A 46 -8.79 8.53 -5.00
CA CYS A 46 -8.62 7.72 -6.19
C CYS A 46 -9.93 7.11 -6.68
N SER A 47 -9.92 6.64 -7.92
CA SER A 47 -10.96 5.74 -8.41
C SER A 47 -10.39 4.64 -9.30
N VAL A 48 -10.92 3.43 -9.12
CA VAL A 48 -10.60 2.26 -9.94
C VAL A 48 -11.78 2.00 -10.87
N THR A 49 -11.51 1.94 -12.17
CA THR A 49 -12.54 1.75 -13.20
C THR A 49 -12.25 0.54 -14.07
N PHE A 50 -13.26 -0.33 -14.21
CA PHE A 50 -13.22 -1.50 -15.07
C PHE A 50 -14.61 -1.73 -15.69
N ASN A 51 -14.68 -1.98 -17.01
CA ASN A 51 -15.92 -2.17 -17.76
C ASN A 51 -17.03 -1.15 -17.41
N HIS A 52 -16.69 0.14 -17.43
CA HIS A 52 -17.60 1.26 -17.13
C HIS A 52 -18.17 1.31 -15.70
N LYS A 53 -17.71 0.43 -14.81
CA LYS A 53 -17.99 0.51 -13.37
C LYS A 53 -16.83 1.19 -12.67
N THR A 54 -17.13 2.07 -11.73
CA THR A 54 -16.13 2.83 -10.98
C THR A 54 -16.33 2.62 -9.49
N PHE A 55 -15.24 2.39 -8.78
CA PHE A 55 -15.16 2.40 -7.32
C PHE A 55 -14.28 3.56 -6.88
N SER A 56 -14.82 4.48 -6.09
CA SER A 56 -14.08 5.65 -5.59
C SER A 56 -13.73 5.47 -4.11
N THR A 57 -12.48 5.75 -3.76
CA THR A 57 -11.97 5.59 -2.38
C THR A 57 -10.70 6.42 -2.18
N GLU A 58 -10.10 6.32 -1.01
CA GLU A 58 -8.76 6.84 -0.72
C GLU A 58 -7.73 5.73 -0.92
N ALA A 59 -6.73 5.96 -1.78
CA ALA A 59 -5.58 5.09 -1.93
C ALA A 59 -4.56 5.39 -0.82
N LEU A 60 -4.21 4.37 -0.04
CA LEU A 60 -3.13 4.49 0.94
C LEU A 60 -1.77 4.52 0.20
N LEU A 61 -0.92 5.47 0.57
CA LEU A 61 0.48 5.48 0.13
C LEU A 61 1.33 4.75 1.17
N ASP A 62 1.91 3.62 0.76
CA ASP A 62 2.66 2.76 1.68
C ASP A 62 4.00 2.34 1.09
N SER A 63 5.06 3.04 1.51
CA SER A 63 6.43 2.69 1.10
C SER A 63 6.93 1.37 1.69
N GLY A 64 6.26 0.84 2.72
CA GLY A 64 6.53 -0.47 3.30
C GLY A 64 5.87 -1.63 2.53
N CYS A 65 4.96 -1.34 1.61
CA CYS A 65 4.36 -2.33 0.74
C CYS A 65 5.13 -2.39 -0.59
N GLU A 66 5.72 -3.53 -0.96
CA GLU A 66 6.49 -3.61 -2.22
C GLU A 66 5.61 -3.43 -3.48
N ARG A 67 4.33 -3.82 -3.41
CA ARG A 67 3.43 -3.94 -4.56
C ARG A 67 2.16 -3.11 -4.38
N ASN A 68 1.52 -2.80 -5.49
CA ASN A 68 0.18 -2.20 -5.47
C ASN A 68 -0.86 -3.27 -5.12
N ILE A 69 -1.73 -3.00 -4.16
CA ILE A 69 -2.75 -3.93 -3.66
C ILE A 69 -4.14 -3.39 -3.97
N LEU A 70 -5.05 -4.31 -4.34
CA LEU A 70 -6.47 -4.06 -4.44
C LEU A 70 -7.24 -5.08 -3.59
N ASP A 71 -8.16 -4.57 -2.77
CA ASP A 71 -8.98 -5.39 -1.90
C ASP A 71 -9.93 -6.30 -2.70
N GLN A 72 -10.10 -7.52 -2.18
CA GLN A 72 -10.90 -8.55 -2.82
C GLN A 72 -12.37 -8.14 -3.01
N ALA A 73 -12.95 -7.36 -2.08
CA ALA A 73 -14.34 -6.91 -2.21
C ALA A 73 -14.51 -5.92 -3.39
N VAL A 74 -13.51 -5.07 -3.65
CA VAL A 74 -13.53 -4.15 -4.80
C VAL A 74 -13.48 -4.92 -6.11
N ILE A 75 -12.64 -5.95 -6.18
CA ILE A 75 -12.53 -6.84 -7.35
C ILE A 75 -13.87 -7.51 -7.65
N GLN A 76 -14.53 -8.04 -6.61
CA GLN A 76 -15.85 -8.66 -6.73
C GLN A 76 -16.91 -7.65 -7.17
N GLN A 77 -16.95 -6.46 -6.56
CA GLN A 77 -17.92 -5.40 -6.89
C GLN A 77 -17.81 -4.94 -8.34
N LEU A 78 -16.58 -4.77 -8.84
CA LEU A 78 -16.31 -4.33 -10.21
C LEU A 78 -16.29 -5.48 -11.23
N ASN A 79 -16.41 -6.73 -10.79
CA ASN A 79 -16.27 -7.94 -11.62
C ASN A 79 -14.95 -7.96 -12.40
N ILE A 80 -13.84 -7.60 -11.75
CA ILE A 80 -12.51 -7.57 -12.39
C ILE A 80 -11.98 -9.00 -12.50
N PRO A 81 -11.62 -9.49 -13.70
CA PRO A 81 -10.94 -10.77 -13.86
C PRO A 81 -9.60 -10.78 -13.14
N THR A 82 -9.25 -11.94 -12.58
CA THR A 82 -7.94 -12.16 -11.94
C THR A 82 -7.18 -13.26 -12.66
N VAL A 83 -5.85 -13.18 -12.59
CA VAL A 83 -4.92 -14.12 -13.20
C VAL A 83 -3.98 -14.63 -12.12
N LEU A 84 -3.75 -15.94 -12.12
CA LEU A 84 -2.79 -16.58 -11.22
C LEU A 84 -1.36 -16.09 -11.50
N LEU A 85 -0.60 -15.83 -10.44
CA LEU A 85 0.81 -15.49 -10.55
C LEU A 85 1.65 -16.73 -10.92
N PRO A 86 2.68 -16.58 -11.77
CA PRO A 86 3.61 -17.69 -12.06
C PRO A 86 4.33 -18.21 -10.81
N SER A 87 4.63 -17.31 -9.88
CA SER A 87 5.16 -17.63 -8.56
C SER A 87 4.34 -16.87 -7.50
N PRO A 88 3.74 -17.57 -6.53
CA PRO A 88 3.10 -16.92 -5.39
C PRO A 88 4.10 -16.07 -4.60
N ILE A 89 3.62 -14.96 -4.02
CA ILE A 89 4.43 -14.03 -3.23
C ILE A 89 4.07 -14.22 -1.77
N LYS A 90 5.07 -14.55 -0.93
CA LYS A 90 4.88 -14.63 0.51
C LYS A 90 4.82 -13.23 1.11
N VAL A 91 3.83 -12.99 1.95
CA VAL A 91 3.70 -11.77 2.73
C VAL A 91 4.16 -12.09 4.14
N SER A 92 5.24 -11.45 4.54
CA SER A 92 5.81 -11.59 5.88
C SER A 92 5.63 -10.29 6.64
N SER A 93 5.28 -10.40 7.92
CA SER A 93 5.27 -9.27 8.86
C SER A 93 6.71 -8.83 9.19
N LEU A 94 6.86 -7.64 9.76
CA LEU A 94 8.15 -7.10 10.21
C LEU A 94 8.86 -7.97 11.26
N ASP A 95 8.10 -8.80 11.98
CA ASP A 95 8.64 -9.79 12.93
C ASP A 95 9.07 -11.11 12.26
N GLY A 96 8.96 -11.20 10.92
CA GLY A 96 9.32 -12.37 10.13
C GLY A 96 8.28 -13.48 10.15
N SER A 97 7.11 -13.26 10.75
CA SER A 97 6.01 -14.23 10.68
C SER A 97 5.35 -14.21 9.29
N ASP A 98 5.10 -15.40 8.74
CA ASP A 98 4.34 -15.56 7.49
C ASP A 98 2.87 -15.21 7.76
N LEU A 99 2.40 -14.10 7.18
CA LEU A 99 1.00 -13.67 7.33
C LEU A 99 0.11 -14.42 6.33
N THR A 100 0.49 -14.40 5.06
CA THR A 100 -0.28 -15.03 3.98
C THR A 100 0.53 -15.11 2.69
N THR A 101 -0.07 -15.64 1.63
CA THR A 101 0.51 -15.70 0.28
C THR A 101 -0.42 -15.04 -0.73
N ILE A 102 0.12 -14.08 -1.48
CA ILE A 102 -0.55 -13.48 -2.63
C ILE A 102 -0.37 -14.41 -3.82
N THR A 103 -1.49 -14.81 -4.42
CA THR A 103 -1.51 -15.79 -5.53
C THR A 103 -2.04 -15.21 -6.84
N HIS A 104 -2.75 -14.08 -6.80
CA HIS A 104 -3.43 -13.52 -7.94
C HIS A 104 -3.09 -12.05 -8.15
N ARG A 105 -3.20 -11.61 -9.40
CA ARG A 105 -3.25 -10.20 -9.80
C ARG A 105 -4.48 -9.93 -10.65
N THR A 106 -4.92 -8.68 -10.71
CA THR A 106 -6.02 -8.28 -11.58
C THR A 106 -5.58 -8.21 -13.04
N ALA A 107 -6.54 -8.36 -13.95
CA ALA A 107 -6.41 -7.77 -15.28
C ALA A 107 -6.13 -6.25 -15.16
N PRO A 108 -5.55 -5.60 -16.19
CA PRO A 108 -5.30 -4.17 -16.15
C PRO A 108 -6.60 -3.38 -15.94
N VAL A 109 -6.56 -2.41 -15.04
CA VAL A 109 -7.68 -1.51 -14.71
C VAL A 109 -7.26 -0.06 -14.89
N ASN A 110 -8.22 0.83 -15.12
CA ASN A 110 -7.95 2.26 -15.15
C ASN A 110 -7.92 2.78 -13.71
N LEU A 111 -6.83 3.44 -13.34
CA LEU A 111 -6.67 4.13 -12.07
C LEU A 111 -6.64 5.64 -12.32
N LEU A 112 -7.44 6.38 -11.57
CA LEU A 112 -7.36 7.83 -11.43
C LEU A 112 -6.92 8.17 -10.01
N VAL A 113 -5.87 8.98 -9.86
CA VAL A 113 -5.36 9.46 -8.57
C VAL A 113 -5.37 10.98 -8.55
N SER A 114 -5.82 11.56 -7.44
CA SER A 114 -5.82 13.01 -7.18
C SER A 114 -6.42 13.86 -8.31
N GLY A 115 -7.41 13.31 -9.03
CA GLY A 115 -8.26 14.02 -10.00
C GLY A 115 -7.71 14.18 -11.41
N ASN A 116 -6.39 14.01 -11.64
CA ASN A 116 -5.81 14.21 -12.97
C ASN A 116 -4.68 13.24 -13.36
N HIS A 117 -4.22 12.39 -12.44
CA HIS A 117 -3.24 11.35 -12.75
C HIS A 117 -3.96 10.09 -13.16
N HIS A 118 -3.80 9.71 -14.42
CA HIS A 118 -4.43 8.53 -15.03
C HIS A 118 -3.35 7.50 -15.41
N GLU A 119 -3.63 6.24 -15.14
CA GLU A 119 -2.82 5.15 -15.64
C GLU A 119 -3.64 3.86 -15.80
N VAL A 120 -3.09 2.91 -16.54
CA VAL A 120 -3.58 1.54 -16.61
C VAL A 120 -2.62 0.66 -15.82
N VAL A 121 -3.11 0.01 -14.77
CA VAL A 121 -2.28 -0.74 -13.81
C VAL A 121 -2.94 -2.06 -13.45
N SER A 122 -2.12 -3.05 -13.09
CA SER A 122 -2.58 -4.30 -12.47
C SER A 122 -2.26 -4.28 -10.99
N PHE A 123 -3.21 -4.74 -10.17
CA PHE A 123 -3.04 -4.83 -8.73
C PHE A 123 -2.86 -6.27 -8.28
N PHE A 124 -2.13 -6.47 -7.19
CA PHE A 124 -2.10 -7.73 -6.47
C PHE A 124 -3.34 -7.87 -5.58
N VAL A 125 -3.92 -9.06 -5.56
CA VAL A 125 -5.16 -9.32 -4.82
C VAL A 125 -4.80 -9.68 -3.38
N PHE A 126 -5.29 -8.90 -2.43
CA PHE A 126 -5.05 -9.13 -1.00
C PHE A 126 -6.21 -8.56 -0.17
N PRO A 127 -6.63 -9.22 0.93
CA PRO A 127 -7.68 -8.71 1.80
C PRO A 127 -7.19 -7.51 2.62
N SER A 128 -7.63 -6.32 2.28
CA SER A 128 -7.25 -5.05 2.94
C SER A 128 -8.47 -4.14 3.14
N PRO A 129 -9.47 -4.55 3.96
CA PRO A 129 -10.74 -3.83 4.07
C PRO A 129 -10.60 -2.39 4.57
N GLN A 130 -9.57 -2.08 5.37
CA GLN A 130 -9.29 -0.73 5.88
C GLN A 130 -8.62 0.19 4.84
N SER A 131 -8.06 -0.38 3.77
CA SER A 131 -7.36 0.33 2.69
C SER A 131 -7.60 -0.42 1.38
N PRO A 132 -8.76 -0.20 0.75
CA PRO A 132 -9.15 -0.98 -0.41
C PRO A 132 -8.19 -0.84 -1.59
N VAL A 133 -7.47 0.27 -1.67
CA VAL A 133 -6.39 0.52 -2.63
C VAL A 133 -5.13 0.88 -1.84
N VAL A 134 -4.03 0.20 -2.12
CA VAL A 134 -2.69 0.56 -1.61
C VAL A 134 -1.76 0.76 -2.80
N LEU A 135 -1.10 1.91 -2.83
CA LEU A 135 -0.04 2.23 -3.78
C LEU A 135 1.29 2.02 -3.08
N GLY A 136 1.98 0.98 -3.50
CA GLY A 136 3.21 0.50 -2.88
C GLY A 136 4.46 1.19 -3.43
N HIS A 137 5.60 0.68 -3.00
CA HIS A 137 6.94 1.13 -3.36
C HIS A 137 7.16 1.22 -4.88
N GLU A 138 6.69 0.23 -5.66
CA GLU A 138 6.79 0.24 -7.12
C GLU A 138 6.11 1.47 -7.75
N TRP A 139 4.91 1.83 -7.28
CA TRP A 139 4.20 3.02 -7.73
C TRP A 139 4.92 4.30 -7.27
N LEU A 140 5.36 4.33 -6.01
CA LEU A 140 6.04 5.49 -5.42
C LEU A 140 7.36 5.82 -6.12
N ILE A 141 8.16 4.81 -6.48
CA ILE A 141 9.42 5.01 -7.22
C ILE A 141 9.15 5.49 -8.64
N THR A 142 8.17 4.91 -9.31
CA THR A 142 7.84 5.26 -10.71
C THR A 142 7.35 6.70 -10.81
N HIS A 143 6.43 7.09 -9.93
CA HIS A 143 5.71 8.35 -10.04
C HIS A 143 6.32 9.48 -9.22
N ASN A 144 7.05 9.14 -8.15
CA ASN A 144 7.78 10.06 -7.27
C ASN A 144 7.03 11.38 -6.98
N PRO A 145 5.77 11.32 -6.48
CA PRO A 145 4.99 12.52 -6.23
C PRO A 145 5.63 13.34 -5.10
N HIS A 146 5.63 14.66 -5.25
CA HIS A 146 5.99 15.55 -4.16
C HIS A 146 4.77 15.77 -3.27
N LEU A 147 4.82 15.24 -2.05
CA LEU A 147 3.73 15.28 -1.08
C LEU A 147 4.03 16.28 0.03
N ASP A 148 3.02 17.05 0.41
CA ASP A 148 3.00 17.67 1.73
C ASP A 148 2.42 16.66 2.72
N TRP A 149 3.32 16.00 3.45
CA TRP A 149 2.97 14.98 4.44
C TRP A 149 2.10 15.50 5.59
N ARG A 150 2.10 16.82 5.86
CA ARG A 150 1.27 17.41 6.91
C ARG A 150 -0.19 17.50 6.47
N THR A 151 -0.41 17.79 5.18
CA THR A 151 -1.75 17.98 4.60
C THR A 151 -2.24 16.75 3.82
N GLY A 152 -1.37 15.78 3.56
CA GLY A 152 -1.71 14.59 2.76
C GLY A 152 -1.99 14.90 1.30
N SER A 153 -1.44 16.01 0.78
CA SER A 153 -1.76 16.51 -0.57
C SER A 153 -0.56 16.49 -1.51
N ILE A 154 -0.81 16.35 -2.81
CA ILE A 154 0.22 16.48 -3.84
C ILE A 154 0.53 17.95 -4.07
N VAL A 155 1.79 18.32 -3.90
CA VAL A 155 2.34 19.64 -4.21
C VAL A 155 2.77 19.71 -5.67
N ALA A 156 3.39 18.64 -6.18
CA ALA A 156 3.82 18.55 -7.56
C ALA A 156 3.94 17.08 -8.02
N TRP A 157 3.68 16.86 -9.31
CA TRP A 157 3.94 15.60 -9.98
C TRP A 157 5.34 15.56 -10.60
N SER A 158 5.93 14.38 -10.74
CA SER A 158 7.24 14.22 -11.37
C SER A 158 7.21 14.53 -12.88
N PRO A 159 8.36 14.82 -13.52
CA PRO A 159 8.43 15.00 -14.98
C PRO A 159 7.89 13.80 -15.78
N PHE A 160 8.01 12.59 -15.23
CA PHE A 160 7.43 11.38 -15.82
C PHE A 160 5.90 11.48 -15.84
N CYS A 161 5.27 11.79 -14.71
CA CYS A 161 3.82 11.95 -14.63
C CYS A 161 3.32 13.08 -15.55
N LEU A 162 4.03 14.21 -15.60
CA LEU A 162 3.66 15.34 -16.47
C LEU A 162 3.59 14.95 -17.96
N SER A 163 4.36 13.95 -18.38
CA SER A 163 4.44 13.51 -19.78
C SER A 163 3.59 12.28 -20.09
N HIS A 164 3.30 11.43 -19.10
CA HIS A 164 2.67 10.12 -19.33
C HIS A 164 1.32 9.93 -18.64
N CYS A 165 1.11 10.56 -17.48
CA CYS A 165 0.01 10.22 -16.58
C CYS A 165 -1.02 11.34 -16.45
N LEU A 166 -0.57 12.60 -16.54
CA LEU A 166 -1.48 13.72 -16.36
C LEU A 166 -2.32 13.94 -17.61
N LEU A 167 -3.64 13.78 -17.45
CA LEU A 167 -4.62 14.23 -18.43
C LEU A 167 -5.34 15.45 -17.88
N SER A 168 -5.83 16.31 -18.77
CA SER A 168 -6.67 17.45 -18.39
C SER A 168 -7.83 16.96 -17.52
N ALA A 169 -7.97 17.49 -16.31
CA ALA A 169 -9.09 17.17 -15.45
C ALA A 169 -10.40 17.46 -16.22
N PRO A 170 -11.36 16.52 -16.27
CA PRO A 170 -12.64 16.79 -16.91
C PRO A 170 -13.29 17.99 -16.21
N LEU A 171 -13.72 18.97 -17.01
CA LEU A 171 -14.39 20.16 -16.49
C LEU A 171 -15.58 19.72 -15.62
N PRO A 172 -15.80 20.34 -14.44
CA PRO A 172 -16.95 20.01 -13.62
C PRO A 172 -18.22 20.22 -14.45
N VAL A 173 -18.97 19.13 -14.66
CA VAL A 173 -20.27 19.18 -15.32
C VAL A 173 -21.15 20.08 -14.45
N ARG A 174 -21.47 21.26 -14.95
CA ARG A 174 -22.44 22.15 -14.30
C ARG A 174 -23.75 21.38 -14.22
N LYS A 175 -24.20 21.04 -13.02
CA LYS A 175 -25.59 20.60 -12.82
C LYS A 175 -26.47 21.77 -13.24
N ALA A 176 -27.27 21.57 -14.28
CA ALA A 176 -28.33 22.46 -14.68
C ALA A 176 -29.48 22.42 -13.66
#